data_AF-A0A9X8H978-F1
#
_entry.id   AF-A0A9X8H978-F1
#
_cell.length_a   1.000
_cell.length_b   1.000
_cell.length_c   1.000
_cell.angle_alpha   90.00
_cell.angle_beta   90.00
_cell.angle_gamma   90.00
#
_symmetry.space_group_name_H-M   'P 1'
#
loop_
_entity.id
_entity.type
_entity.pdbx_description
1 polymer ?
#
loop_
_entity_poly.entity_id
_entity_poly.type
_entity_poly.pdbx_seq_one_letter_code
_entity_poly.pdbx_strand_id
1 'polypeptide(L)'
;MSLRRTCAHCTTDTDCGASPSDLSKRCIDQVSRAASSSPRHPLTSVCIEKNLFSPFTSADAFASFMAFLSAALGSGCGVGGGGLLVPLYILVVGLSPKHAIPLSKATIFGGAAATFLVNFRKSHPLRPKRPLIDYALAAMMEPPTLVGSIFGVMFNRLFPSWLILILLITLLSYTAYRTLQKGKKVLDWCARKWLLLTREARHRRQQRADDDADFASLPPLILPPDKDQFFADARATLEADEFNTFPIQNVLPLVVCWVVGLLLKKYNRTSVLVFILAFTIGLSAMCMGYVGAMTAWRDFIKGGDLGFSSVCAAEP
;
A
#
# COMPACT_ATOMS: atom_id res chain seq x y z
N MET A 1 1.38 -29.40 18.77
CA MET A 1 1.00 -28.38 19.76
C MET A 1 -0.52 -28.18 19.66
N SER A 2 -1.27 -28.92 20.48
CA SER A 2 -2.73 -29.00 20.41
C SER A 2 -3.35 -27.79 21.12
N LEU A 3 -3.87 -26.82 20.36
CA LEU A 3 -4.72 -25.77 20.93
C LEU A 3 -6.07 -26.39 21.30
N ARG A 4 -6.16 -26.89 22.55
CA ARG A 4 -7.44 -27.16 23.21
C ARG A 4 -8.26 -25.86 23.21
N ARG A 5 -9.39 -25.86 22.50
CA ARG A 5 -10.49 -24.92 22.72
C ARG A 5 -11.19 -25.29 24.02
N THR A 6 -10.52 -25.09 25.15
CA THR A 6 -11.18 -25.07 26.45
C THR A 6 -11.27 -23.61 26.85
N CYS A 7 -12.48 -23.06 26.89
CA CYS A 7 -12.74 -21.88 27.72
C CYS A 7 -12.40 -22.32 29.15
N ALA A 8 -11.19 -22.00 29.61
CA ALA A 8 -10.82 -22.21 30.99
C ALA A 8 -11.60 -21.20 31.83
N HIS A 9 -12.26 -21.69 32.88
CA HIS A 9 -12.92 -20.83 33.85
C HIS A 9 -11.83 -19.97 34.51
N CYS A 10 -11.99 -18.65 34.49
CA CYS A 10 -11.06 -17.71 35.10
C CYS A 10 -11.71 -17.05 36.32
N THR A 11 -10.93 -16.71 37.33
CA THR A 11 -11.44 -15.95 38.49
C THR A 11 -10.84 -14.56 38.55
N THR A 12 -9.63 -14.41 38.03
CA THR A 12 -8.87 -13.16 37.98
C THR A 12 -8.25 -12.98 36.60
N ASP A 13 -7.90 -11.74 36.23
CA ASP A 13 -7.28 -11.43 34.94
C ASP A 13 -5.94 -12.15 34.74
N THR A 14 -5.21 -12.42 35.84
CA THR A 14 -3.93 -13.13 35.83
C THR A 14 -4.05 -14.60 35.46
N ASP A 15 -5.24 -15.21 35.57
CA ASP A 15 -5.48 -16.61 35.23
C ASP A 15 -5.50 -16.85 33.71
N CYS A 16 -5.65 -15.77 32.92
CA CYS A 16 -5.79 -15.83 31.47
C CYS A 16 -4.46 -15.70 30.72
N GLY A 17 -3.44 -15.11 31.33
CA GLY A 17 -2.11 -14.88 30.75
C GLY A 17 -1.22 -16.12 30.80
N ALA A 18 -0.23 -16.22 29.89
CA ALA A 18 0.76 -17.31 29.95
C ALA A 18 1.83 -17.08 31.05
N SER A 19 1.92 -15.85 31.56
CA SER A 19 2.83 -15.38 32.60
C SER A 19 2.09 -14.32 33.44
N PRO A 20 2.40 -14.13 34.73
CA PRO A 20 1.76 -13.09 35.56
C PRO A 20 1.95 -11.64 35.05
N SER A 21 2.89 -11.42 34.13
CA SER A 21 3.12 -10.13 33.44
C SER A 21 2.36 -9.98 32.10
N ASP A 22 1.66 -11.01 31.65
CA ASP A 22 0.96 -11.05 30.37
C ASP A 22 -0.47 -10.49 30.51
N LEU A 23 -0.59 -9.16 30.42
CA LEU A 23 -1.87 -8.43 30.46
C LEU A 23 -2.59 -8.40 29.10
N SER A 24 -2.27 -9.28 28.15
CA SER A 24 -2.92 -9.33 26.84
C SER A 24 -4.39 -9.79 26.90
N LYS A 25 -4.78 -10.48 27.98
CA LYS A 25 -6.10 -11.08 28.19
C LYS A 25 -6.69 -10.64 29.53
N ARG A 26 -8.01 -10.68 29.59
CA ARG A 26 -8.82 -10.36 30.77
C ARG A 26 -9.91 -11.41 30.97
N CYS A 27 -10.32 -11.59 32.21
CA CYS A 27 -11.46 -12.40 32.58
C CYS A 27 -12.73 -11.55 32.51
N ILE A 28 -13.76 -12.05 31.83
CA ILE A 28 -15.08 -11.41 31.78
C ILE A 28 -16.14 -12.42 32.17
N ASP A 29 -17.00 -12.03 33.11
CA ASP A 29 -18.21 -12.77 33.45
C ASP A 29 -19.26 -12.58 32.35
N GLN A 30 -19.65 -13.65 31.67
CA GLN A 30 -20.77 -13.58 30.72
C GLN A 30 -22.10 -13.79 31.44
N VAL A 31 -22.89 -12.72 31.54
CA VAL A 31 -24.33 -12.82 31.82
C VAL A 31 -24.99 -13.37 30.55
N SER A 32 -25.38 -14.64 30.56
CA SER A 32 -26.11 -15.25 29.45
C SER A 32 -27.42 -14.48 29.22
N ARG A 33 -27.54 -13.80 28.07
CA ARG A 33 -28.79 -13.09 27.68
C ARG A 33 -29.99 -14.00 27.41
N ALA A 34 -29.84 -15.31 27.57
CA ALA A 34 -30.92 -16.26 27.50
C ALA A 34 -31.44 -16.56 28.91
N ALA A 35 -32.18 -15.62 29.51
CA ALA A 35 -33.26 -15.87 30.48
C ALA A 35 -33.71 -14.56 31.14
N SER A 36 -34.64 -13.85 30.51
CA SER A 36 -35.76 -13.36 31.29
C SER A 36 -36.49 -14.60 31.85
N SER A 37 -36.61 -14.71 33.17
CA SER A 37 -37.47 -15.66 33.93
C SER A 37 -36.91 -16.97 34.55
N SER A 38 -35.68 -17.04 35.11
CA SER A 38 -35.40 -18.10 36.13
C SER A 38 -34.20 -17.79 37.07
N PRO A 39 -34.26 -18.07 38.39
CA PRO A 39 -33.31 -17.56 39.39
C PRO A 39 -32.05 -18.44 39.63
N ARG A 40 -31.62 -19.27 38.68
CA ARG A 40 -30.39 -20.09 38.83
C ARG A 40 -29.65 -20.28 37.50
N HIS A 41 -28.94 -19.26 37.03
CA HIS A 41 -27.96 -19.42 35.97
C HIS A 41 -26.53 -19.27 36.53
N PRO A 42 -25.62 -20.23 36.28
CA PRO A 42 -24.23 -20.11 36.71
C PRO A 42 -23.53 -19.02 35.89
N LEU A 43 -22.83 -18.10 36.56
CA LEU A 43 -21.92 -17.16 35.91
C LEU A 43 -20.79 -17.96 35.25
N THR A 44 -20.70 -17.92 33.92
CA THR A 44 -19.57 -18.51 33.20
C THR A 44 -18.57 -17.40 32.88
N SER A 45 -17.41 -17.42 33.52
CA SER A 45 -16.32 -16.49 33.25
C SER A 45 -15.40 -17.05 32.16
N VAL A 46 -15.02 -16.19 31.22
CA VAL A 46 -14.22 -16.59 30.05
C VAL A 46 -13.09 -15.59 29.81
N CYS A 47 -11.92 -16.11 29.47
CA CYS A 47 -10.78 -15.31 29.04
C CYS A 47 -10.98 -14.72 27.64
N ILE A 48 -10.94 -13.41 27.52
CA ILE A 48 -11.07 -12.65 26.27
C ILE A 48 -9.88 -11.67 26.17
N GLU A 49 -9.49 -11.27 24.96
CA GLU A 49 -8.47 -10.24 24.76
C GLU A 49 -8.90 -8.91 25.41
N LYS A 50 -7.93 -8.16 25.97
CA LYS A 50 -8.21 -6.87 26.62
C LYS A 50 -8.81 -5.84 25.65
N ASN A 51 -9.57 -4.90 26.18
CA ASN A 51 -10.06 -3.77 25.40
C ASN A 51 -8.90 -2.83 25.04
N LEU A 52 -8.98 -2.20 23.87
CA LEU A 52 -7.94 -1.33 23.33
C LEU A 52 -7.56 -0.15 24.26
N PHE A 53 -8.52 0.33 25.07
CA PHE A 53 -8.38 1.51 25.90
C PHE A 53 -8.34 1.22 27.41
N SER A 54 -8.50 -0.03 27.85
CA SER A 54 -8.59 -0.35 29.29
C SER A 54 -8.12 -1.78 29.60
N PRO A 55 -7.18 -2.00 30.56
CA PRO A 55 -6.26 -1.05 31.18
C PRO A 55 -5.08 -0.70 30.24
N PHE A 56 -4.75 0.60 30.12
CA PHE A 56 -3.62 1.06 29.31
C PHE A 56 -2.31 0.74 30.03
N THR A 57 -1.58 -0.27 29.54
CA THR A 57 -0.31 -0.73 30.11
C THR A 57 0.86 0.01 29.45
N SER A 58 2.02 0.09 30.12
CA SER A 58 3.26 0.64 29.55
C SER A 58 3.67 -0.03 28.23
N ALA A 59 3.36 -1.32 28.05
CA ALA A 59 3.52 -2.05 26.80
C ALA A 59 2.67 -1.46 25.64
N ASP A 60 1.46 -0.98 25.93
CA ASP A 60 0.58 -0.37 24.92
C ASP A 60 1.07 1.02 24.51
N ALA A 61 1.63 1.78 25.46
CA ALA A 61 2.30 3.05 25.20
C ALA A 61 3.53 2.86 24.30
N PHE A 62 4.37 1.87 24.62
CA PHE A 62 5.55 1.53 23.83
C PHE A 62 5.17 1.04 22.42
N ALA A 63 4.15 0.17 22.31
CA ALA A 63 3.64 -0.29 21.03
C ALA A 63 3.08 0.86 20.17
N SER A 64 2.37 1.81 20.80
CA SER A 64 1.84 2.98 20.11
C SER A 64 2.95 3.90 19.60
N PHE A 65 4.01 4.10 20.39
CA PHE A 65 5.19 4.86 19.98
C PHE A 65 5.92 4.19 18.79
N MET A 66 6.12 2.87 18.85
CA MET A 66 6.73 2.12 17.75
C MET A 66 5.85 2.11 16.50
N ALA A 67 4.53 2.02 16.66
CA ALA A 67 3.58 2.13 15.55
C ALA A 67 3.67 3.49 14.88
N PHE A 68 3.73 4.57 15.68
CA PHE A 68 3.93 5.93 15.17
C PHE A 68 5.26 6.07 14.42
N LEU A 69 6.36 5.56 14.98
CA LEU A 69 7.68 5.61 14.33
C LEU A 69 7.69 4.83 13.00
N SER A 70 7.06 3.65 12.98
CA SER A 70 6.93 2.85 11.75
C SER A 70 6.09 3.54 10.67
N ALA A 71 5.03 4.24 11.06
CA ALA A 71 4.19 5.02 10.16
C ALA A 71 4.92 6.27 9.63
N ALA A 72 5.69 6.94 10.49
CA ALA A 72 6.49 8.11 10.12
C ALA A 72 7.59 7.74 9.12
N LEU A 73 8.40 6.72 9.43
CA LEU A 73 9.43 6.20 8.52
C LEU A 73 8.81 5.66 7.23
N GLY A 74 7.70 4.92 7.35
CA GLY A 74 6.98 4.38 6.20
C GLY A 74 6.41 5.46 5.27
N SER A 75 6.00 6.60 5.82
CA SER A 75 5.53 7.76 5.04
C SER A 75 6.70 8.46 4.34
N GLY A 76 7.86 8.59 5.00
CA GLY A 76 9.09 9.09 4.38
C GLY A 76 9.58 8.21 3.22
N CYS A 77 9.32 6.90 3.29
CA CYS A 77 9.64 5.95 2.21
C CYS A 77 8.56 5.82 1.13
N GLY A 78 7.39 6.47 1.26
CA GLY A 78 6.28 6.35 0.31
C GLY A 78 5.53 5.01 0.33
N VAL A 79 5.73 4.17 1.35
CA VAL A 79 5.11 2.82 1.48
C VAL A 79 3.94 2.83 2.49
N GLY A 80 3.83 3.87 3.32
CA GLY A 80 2.69 4.07 4.24
C GLY A 80 2.70 3.21 5.51
N GLY A 81 3.84 2.57 5.86
CA GLY A 81 4.08 1.91 7.17
C GLY A 81 3.23 0.67 7.51
N GLY A 82 2.15 0.42 6.76
CA GLY A 82 1.13 -0.57 7.10
C GLY A 82 1.60 -2.02 7.20
N GLY A 83 2.63 -2.40 6.44
CA GLY A 83 3.17 -3.77 6.45
C GLY A 83 3.80 -4.18 7.79
N LEU A 84 4.31 -3.21 8.56
CA LEU A 84 5.00 -3.48 9.83
C LEU A 84 4.07 -3.45 11.05
N LEU A 85 2.88 -2.86 10.92
CA LEU A 85 1.95 -2.70 12.04
C LEU A 85 1.37 -4.03 12.53
N VAL A 86 1.03 -4.96 11.63
CA VAL A 86 0.48 -6.27 12.03
C VAL A 86 1.50 -7.11 12.81
N PRO A 87 2.74 -7.32 12.33
CA PRO A 87 3.77 -8.00 13.11
C PRO A 87 4.08 -7.31 14.44
N LEU A 88 4.11 -5.97 14.46
CA LEU A 88 4.35 -5.18 15.67
C LEU A 88 3.29 -5.45 16.74
N TYR A 89 1.99 -5.42 16.40
CA TYR A 89 0.92 -5.68 17.37
C TYR A 89 0.92 -7.12 17.91
N ILE A 90 1.33 -8.09 17.08
CA ILE A 90 1.42 -9.49 17.50
C ILE A 90 2.62 -9.68 18.45
N LEU A 91 3.79 -9.11 18.13
CA LEU A 91 5.01 -9.35 18.89
C LEU A 91 5.12 -8.50 20.16
N VAL A 92 4.66 -7.24 20.13
CA VAL A 92 4.82 -6.30 21.25
C VAL A 92 3.63 -6.35 22.21
N VAL A 93 2.41 -6.51 21.69
CA VAL A 93 1.18 -6.50 22.49
C VAL A 93 0.66 -7.92 22.75
N GLY A 94 1.10 -8.93 21.98
CA GLY A 94 0.64 -10.32 22.13
C GLY A 94 -0.78 -10.55 21.60
N LEU A 95 -1.31 -9.64 20.78
CA LEU A 95 -2.66 -9.76 20.23
C LEU A 95 -2.75 -10.90 19.21
N SER A 96 -3.87 -11.64 19.20
CA SER A 96 -4.07 -12.62 18.15
C SER A 96 -4.22 -11.91 16.80
N PRO A 97 -3.80 -12.54 15.67
CA PRO A 97 -3.96 -11.99 14.33
C PRO A 97 -5.40 -11.51 14.02
N LYS A 98 -6.40 -12.16 14.62
CA LYS A 98 -7.82 -11.82 14.45
C LYS A 98 -8.18 -10.41 14.95
N HIS A 99 -7.48 -9.91 15.95
CA HIS A 99 -7.66 -8.58 16.52
C HIS A 99 -6.60 -7.59 16.00
N ALA A 100 -5.37 -8.05 15.78
CA ALA A 100 -4.29 -7.22 15.24
C ALA A 100 -4.55 -6.73 13.80
N ILE A 101 -5.16 -7.54 12.93
CA ILE A 101 -5.41 -7.18 11.52
C ILE A 101 -6.45 -6.04 11.40
N PRO A 102 -7.61 -6.08 12.09
CA PRO A 102 -8.53 -4.93 12.10
C PRO A 102 -7.92 -3.67 12.69
N LEU A 103 -7.13 -3.79 13.76
CA LEU A 103 -6.47 -2.65 14.39
C LEU A 103 -5.45 -1.98 13.47
N SER A 104 -4.65 -2.76 12.74
CA SER A 104 -3.71 -2.19 11.76
C SER A 104 -4.41 -1.46 10.62
N LYS A 105 -5.58 -1.94 10.19
CA LYS A 105 -6.38 -1.24 9.17
C LYS A 105 -6.88 0.11 9.67
N ALA A 106 -7.31 0.20 10.92
CA ALA A 106 -7.74 1.46 11.53
C ALA A 106 -6.59 2.46 11.62
N THR A 107 -5.38 2.02 12.02
CA THR A 107 -4.21 2.91 12.09
C THR A 107 -3.70 3.32 10.71
N ILE A 108 -3.69 2.42 9.72
CA ILE A 108 -3.36 2.76 8.33
C ILE A 108 -4.35 3.79 7.78
N PHE A 109 -5.65 3.61 8.02
CA PHE A 109 -6.69 4.55 7.59
C PHE A 109 -6.47 5.95 8.21
N GLY A 110 -6.17 6.01 9.51
CA GLY A 110 -5.86 7.28 10.18
C GLY A 110 -4.63 7.98 9.58
N GLY A 111 -3.56 7.21 9.31
CA GLY A 111 -2.36 7.74 8.65
C GLY A 111 -2.64 8.26 7.24
N ALA A 112 -3.37 7.49 6.44
CA ALA A 112 -3.75 7.89 5.08
C ALA A 112 -4.64 9.13 5.07
N ALA A 113 -5.61 9.23 5.99
CA ALA A 113 -6.47 10.40 6.13
C ALA A 113 -5.67 11.65 6.51
N ALA A 114 -4.71 11.53 7.44
CA ALA A 114 -3.84 12.63 7.81
C ALA A 114 -2.97 13.11 6.64
N THR A 115 -2.34 12.18 5.90
CA THR A 115 -1.56 12.49 4.70
C THR A 115 -2.43 13.12 3.62
N PHE A 116 -3.65 12.62 3.42
CA PHE A 116 -4.60 13.19 2.47
C PHE A 116 -4.96 14.63 2.85
N LEU A 117 -5.33 14.89 4.10
CA LEU A 117 -5.71 16.23 4.58
C LEU A 117 -4.59 17.26 4.38
N VAL A 118 -3.34 16.89 4.64
CA VAL A 118 -2.17 17.77 4.46
C VAL A 118 -1.88 18.03 2.97
N ASN A 119 -2.05 17.02 2.12
CA ASN A 119 -1.74 17.15 0.69
C ASN A 119 -2.91 17.67 -0.15
N PHE A 120 -4.15 17.58 0.33
CA PHE A 120 -5.34 18.01 -0.39
C PHE A 120 -5.32 19.50 -0.72
N ARG A 121 -4.71 20.33 0.15
CA ARG A 121 -4.57 21.78 -0.07
C ARG A 121 -3.34 22.17 -0.88
N LYS A 122 -2.53 21.21 -1.35
CA LYS A 122 -1.31 21.47 -2.14
C LYS A 122 -1.58 21.31 -3.64
N SER A 123 -1.12 22.28 -4.42
CA SER A 123 -1.19 22.26 -5.89
C SER A 123 0.14 21.85 -6.52
N HIS A 124 0.10 21.42 -7.77
CA HIS A 124 1.27 21.00 -8.52
C HIS A 124 2.25 22.18 -8.77
N PRO A 125 3.57 22.00 -8.53
CA PRO A 125 4.56 23.09 -8.60
C PRO A 125 4.68 23.74 -9.98
N LEU A 126 4.47 22.98 -11.06
CA LEU A 126 4.56 23.50 -12.45
C LEU A 126 3.20 23.89 -13.05
N ARG A 127 2.07 23.56 -12.40
CA ARG A 127 0.71 23.78 -12.94
C ARG A 127 -0.28 24.09 -11.81
N PRO A 128 -0.52 25.37 -11.47
CA PRO A 128 -1.30 25.76 -10.29
C PRO A 128 -2.74 25.23 -10.24
N LYS A 129 -3.34 24.95 -11.41
CA LYS A 129 -4.71 24.44 -11.55
C LYS A 129 -4.83 22.92 -11.37
N ARG A 130 -3.72 22.16 -11.34
CA ARG A 130 -3.77 20.71 -11.07
C ARG A 130 -3.47 20.44 -9.57
N PRO A 131 -4.25 19.56 -8.92
CA PRO A 131 -3.94 19.10 -7.56
C PRO A 131 -2.63 18.30 -7.56
N LEU A 132 -1.95 18.25 -6.41
CA LEU A 132 -0.72 17.47 -6.26
C LEU A 132 -0.98 15.94 -6.31
N ILE A 133 -2.20 15.52 -5.95
CA ILE A 133 -2.62 14.10 -5.91
C ILE A 133 -3.08 13.67 -7.30
N ASP A 134 -2.48 12.59 -7.81
CA ASP A 134 -2.94 11.92 -9.04
C ASP A 134 -4.11 10.99 -8.74
N TYR A 135 -5.32 11.49 -8.96
CA TYR A 135 -6.56 10.74 -8.76
C TYR A 135 -6.75 9.62 -9.79
N ALA A 136 -6.09 9.66 -10.95
CA ALA A 136 -6.17 8.62 -11.96
C ALA A 136 -5.46 7.35 -11.47
N LEU A 137 -4.22 7.50 -11.01
CA LEU A 137 -3.45 6.41 -10.42
C LEU A 137 -4.13 5.85 -9.18
N ALA A 138 -4.67 6.72 -8.32
CA ALA A 138 -5.43 6.29 -7.14
C ALA A 138 -6.66 5.44 -7.53
N ALA A 139 -7.44 5.89 -8.52
CA ALA A 139 -8.62 5.17 -9.00
C ALA A 139 -8.26 3.82 -9.66
N MET A 140 -7.09 3.69 -10.30
CA MET A 140 -6.64 2.42 -10.87
C MET A 140 -6.15 1.43 -9.79
N MET A 141 -5.65 1.93 -8.65
CA MET A 141 -5.18 1.10 -7.54
C MET A 141 -6.29 0.69 -6.55
N GLU A 142 -7.40 1.42 -6.51
CA GLU A 142 -8.50 1.16 -5.58
C GLU A 142 -9.23 -0.18 -5.83
N PRO A 143 -9.62 -0.56 -7.05
CA PRO A 143 -10.31 -1.83 -7.32
C PRO A 143 -9.54 -3.09 -6.88
N PRO A 144 -8.25 -3.28 -7.24
CA PRO A 144 -7.51 -4.48 -6.81
C PRO A 144 -7.27 -4.51 -5.29
N THR A 145 -7.15 -3.34 -4.64
CA THR A 145 -6.98 -3.27 -3.18
C THR A 145 -8.28 -3.58 -2.45
N LEU A 146 -9.43 -3.12 -2.95
CA LEU A 146 -10.74 -3.41 -2.39
C LEU A 146 -11.06 -4.91 -2.49
N VAL A 147 -10.87 -5.49 -3.68
CA VAL A 147 -11.01 -6.93 -3.93
C VAL A 147 -10.08 -7.73 -3.00
N GLY A 148 -8.80 -7.38 -2.94
CA GLY A 148 -7.84 -8.02 -2.03
C GLY A 148 -8.21 -7.90 -0.55
N SER A 149 -8.80 -6.78 -0.14
CA SER A 149 -9.23 -6.56 1.25
C SER A 149 -10.41 -7.45 1.65
N ILE A 150 -11.40 -7.63 0.76
CA ILE A 150 -12.55 -8.49 0.97
C ILE A 150 -12.07 -9.94 1.12
N PHE A 151 -11.21 -10.39 0.20
CA PHE A 151 -10.63 -11.73 0.27
C PHE A 151 -9.80 -11.93 1.53
N GLY A 152 -8.96 -10.97 1.90
CA GLY A 152 -8.13 -11.05 3.10
C GLY A 152 -8.94 -11.17 4.40
N VAL A 153 -10.05 -10.41 4.51
CA VAL A 153 -10.95 -10.50 5.68
C VAL A 153 -11.67 -11.84 5.71
N MET A 154 -12.06 -12.39 4.56
CA MET A 154 -12.71 -13.69 4.48
C MET A 154 -11.75 -14.84 4.85
N PHE A 155 -10.51 -14.79 4.35
CA PHE A 155 -9.47 -15.75 4.73
C PHE A 155 -9.12 -15.70 6.22
N ASN A 156 -9.20 -14.53 6.86
CA ASN A 156 -9.01 -14.40 8.31
C ASN A 156 -10.08 -15.16 9.12
N ARG A 157 -11.28 -15.34 8.56
CA ARG A 157 -12.34 -16.15 9.18
C ARG A 157 -12.15 -17.65 8.91
N LEU A 158 -11.64 -18.01 7.73
CA LEU A 158 -11.49 -19.40 7.27
C LEU A 158 -10.26 -20.09 7.88
N PHE A 159 -9.14 -19.38 7.99
CA PHE A 159 -7.87 -19.98 8.39
C PHE A 159 -7.60 -19.88 9.88
N PRO A 160 -6.91 -20.88 10.46
CA PRO A 160 -6.46 -20.79 11.84
C PRO A 160 -5.30 -19.80 11.96
N SER A 161 -5.15 -19.19 13.14
CA SER A 161 -4.22 -18.06 13.37
C SER A 161 -2.75 -18.37 13.01
N TRP A 162 -2.30 -19.60 13.22
CA TRP A 162 -0.92 -20.02 12.89
C TRP A 162 -0.65 -20.01 11.39
N LEU A 163 -1.63 -20.39 10.56
CA LEU A 163 -1.51 -20.34 9.11
C LEU A 163 -1.45 -18.90 8.60
N ILE A 164 -2.25 -18.00 9.18
CA ILE A 164 -2.25 -16.57 8.84
C ILE A 164 -0.88 -15.95 9.17
N LEU A 165 -0.29 -16.33 10.31
CA LEU A 165 1.01 -15.83 10.72
C LEU A 165 2.13 -16.34 9.80
N ILE A 166 2.14 -17.61 9.40
CA ILE A 166 3.10 -18.14 8.42
C ILE A 166 2.97 -17.43 7.07
N LEU A 167 1.73 -17.23 6.58
CA LEU A 167 1.47 -16.54 5.33
C LEU A 167 1.94 -15.07 5.39
N LEU A 168 1.71 -14.40 6.51
CA LEU A 168 2.15 -13.04 6.74
C LEU A 168 3.69 -12.95 6.72
N ILE A 169 4.38 -13.80 7.47
CA ILE A 169 5.85 -13.82 7.53
C ILE A 169 6.44 -14.12 6.15
N THR A 170 5.98 -15.17 5.47
CA THR A 170 6.50 -15.54 4.15
C THR A 170 6.31 -14.42 3.12
N LEU A 171 5.16 -13.75 3.12
CA LEU A 171 4.88 -12.62 2.23
C LEU A 171 5.72 -11.39 2.55
N LEU A 172 5.87 -11.03 3.84
CA LEU A 172 6.74 -9.94 4.28
C LEU A 172 8.21 -10.22 3.97
N SER A 173 8.69 -11.44 4.21
CA SER A 173 10.06 -11.84 3.89
C SER A 173 10.31 -11.83 2.38
N TYR A 174 9.39 -12.36 1.57
CA TYR A 174 9.53 -12.36 0.11
C TYR A 174 9.53 -10.93 -0.46
N THR A 175 8.61 -10.08 -0.01
CA THR A 175 8.53 -8.68 -0.45
C THR A 175 9.73 -7.85 0.01
N ALA A 176 10.21 -8.07 1.25
CA ALA A 176 11.43 -7.45 1.76
C ALA A 176 12.65 -7.90 0.94
N TYR A 177 12.81 -9.21 0.71
CA TYR A 177 13.90 -9.76 -0.10
C TYR A 177 13.90 -9.15 -1.51
N ARG A 178 12.75 -9.14 -2.18
CA ARG A 178 12.63 -8.62 -3.54
C ARG A 178 12.88 -7.11 -3.61
N THR A 179 12.49 -6.37 -2.57
CA THR A 179 12.76 -4.93 -2.44
C THR A 179 14.24 -4.66 -2.18
N LEU A 180 14.89 -5.42 -1.31
CA LEU A 180 16.33 -5.31 -1.04
C LEU A 180 17.17 -5.62 -2.27
N GLN A 181 16.80 -6.64 -3.06
CA GLN A 181 17.47 -6.94 -4.32
C GLN A 181 17.38 -5.80 -5.33
N LYS A 182 16.19 -5.20 -5.47
CA LYS A 182 16.01 -4.01 -6.31
C LYS A 182 16.84 -2.84 -5.78
N GLY A 183 16.85 -2.63 -4.47
CA GLY A 183 17.63 -1.58 -3.81
C GLY A 183 19.12 -1.66 -4.11
N LYS A 184 19.72 -2.87 -4.01
CA LYS A 184 21.13 -3.09 -4.38
C LYS A 184 21.41 -2.74 -5.85
N LYS A 185 20.57 -3.22 -6.76
CA LYS A 185 20.71 -2.93 -8.21
C LYS A 185 20.61 -1.43 -8.51
N VAL A 186 19.68 -0.72 -7.87
CA VAL A 186 19.52 0.73 -8.04
C VAL A 186 20.71 1.48 -7.46
N LEU A 187 21.23 1.06 -6.30
CA LEU A 187 22.41 1.67 -5.69
C LEU A 187 23.65 1.53 -6.59
N ASP A 188 23.90 0.32 -7.10
CA ASP A 188 25.00 0.06 -8.03
C ASP A 188 24.85 0.88 -9.32
N TRP A 189 23.61 1.02 -9.82
CA TRP A 189 23.32 1.83 -10.99
C TRP A 189 23.53 3.34 -10.76
N CYS A 190 23.04 3.92 -9.65
CA CYS A 190 23.28 5.35 -9.39
C CYS A 190 24.76 5.61 -9.08
N ALA A 191 25.50 4.70 -8.44
CA ALA A 191 26.94 4.84 -8.25
C ALA A 191 27.70 4.88 -9.60
N ARG A 192 27.38 3.97 -10.53
CA ARG A 192 27.94 3.96 -11.89
C ARG A 192 27.56 5.21 -12.67
N LYS A 193 26.30 5.63 -12.62
CA LYS A 193 25.82 6.83 -13.32
C LYS A 193 26.45 8.10 -12.77
N TRP A 194 26.60 8.23 -11.45
CA TRP A 194 27.27 9.37 -10.81
C TRP A 194 28.73 9.48 -11.26
N LEU A 195 29.46 8.35 -11.34
CA LEU A 195 30.82 8.31 -11.88
C LEU A 195 30.89 8.76 -13.35
N LEU A 196 29.94 8.32 -14.19
CA LEU A 196 29.87 8.74 -15.60
C LEU A 196 29.59 10.24 -15.72
N LEU A 197 28.58 10.76 -15.03
CA LEU A 197 28.24 12.19 -15.02
C LEU A 197 29.40 13.05 -14.51
N THR A 198 30.14 12.58 -13.50
CA THR A 198 31.31 13.29 -12.97
C THR A 198 32.45 13.35 -13.99
N ARG A 199 32.63 12.29 -14.81
CA ARG A 199 33.60 12.27 -15.92
C ARG A 199 33.18 13.21 -17.06
N GLU A 200 31.91 13.16 -17.46
CA GLU A 200 31.36 14.04 -18.49
C GLU A 200 31.38 15.51 -18.07
N ALA A 201 31.10 15.83 -16.81
CA ALA A 201 31.20 17.19 -16.27
C ALA A 201 32.63 17.73 -16.32
N ARG A 202 33.64 16.87 -16.15
CA ARG A 202 35.06 17.24 -16.32
C ARG A 202 35.38 17.57 -17.79
N HIS A 203 34.94 16.73 -18.73
CA HIS A 203 35.11 16.99 -20.17
C HIS A 203 34.32 18.22 -20.64
N ARG A 204 33.08 18.41 -20.19
CA ARG A 204 32.28 19.59 -20.52
C ARG A 204 32.91 20.88 -20.04
N ARG A 205 33.64 20.89 -18.91
CA ARG A 205 34.40 22.09 -18.47
C ARG A 205 35.56 22.43 -19.40
N GLN A 206 36.23 21.41 -19.96
CA GLN A 206 37.28 21.62 -20.97
C GLN A 206 36.66 22.11 -22.28
N GLN A 207 35.63 21.43 -22.77
CA GLN A 207 34.90 21.84 -23.98
C GLN A 207 34.30 23.23 -23.85
N ARG A 208 33.73 23.63 -22.70
CA ARG A 208 33.23 25.00 -22.52
C ARG A 208 34.33 26.05 -22.59
N ALA A 209 35.55 25.72 -22.15
CA ALA A 209 36.69 26.65 -22.22
C ALA A 209 37.21 26.79 -23.67
N ASP A 210 37.20 25.68 -24.43
CA ASP A 210 37.55 25.68 -25.85
C ASP A 210 36.45 26.34 -26.70
N ASP A 211 35.18 26.01 -26.43
CA ASP A 211 34.00 26.60 -27.06
C ASP A 211 33.89 28.09 -26.73
N ASP A 212 34.11 28.55 -25.49
CA ASP A 212 34.13 29.98 -25.15
C ASP A 212 35.25 30.73 -25.90
N ALA A 213 36.38 30.06 -26.17
CA ALA A 213 37.45 30.60 -27.01
C ALA A 213 37.02 30.71 -28.49
N ASP A 214 36.28 29.72 -29.01
CA ASP A 214 35.73 29.72 -30.37
C ASP A 214 34.53 30.68 -30.53
N PHE A 215 33.65 30.79 -29.52
CA PHE A 215 32.50 31.70 -29.48
C PHE A 215 32.91 33.17 -29.42
N ALA A 216 34.06 33.49 -28.84
CA ALA A 216 34.64 34.83 -28.89
C ALA A 216 34.95 35.31 -30.32
N SER A 217 35.01 34.39 -31.30
CA SER A 217 35.30 34.68 -32.72
C SER A 217 34.06 34.73 -33.62
N LEU A 218 32.88 34.36 -33.12
CA LEU A 218 31.67 34.19 -33.94
C LEU A 218 30.74 35.42 -33.90
N PRO A 219 30.20 35.86 -35.05
CA PRO A 219 29.18 36.91 -35.10
C PRO A 219 27.81 36.42 -34.55
N PRO A 220 26.96 37.32 -34.03
CA PRO A 220 25.76 36.95 -33.27
C PRO A 220 24.70 36.25 -34.14
N LEU A 221 24.13 35.16 -33.61
CA LEU A 221 23.09 34.36 -34.26
C LEU A 221 21.69 34.94 -33.99
N ILE A 222 20.89 35.07 -35.06
CA ILE A 222 19.50 35.53 -35.03
C ILE A 222 18.58 34.32 -35.01
N LEU A 223 17.71 34.24 -33.99
CA LEU A 223 16.79 33.12 -33.78
C LEU A 223 15.42 33.41 -34.44
N PRO A 224 14.77 32.41 -35.06
CA PRO A 224 13.42 32.58 -35.60
C PRO A 224 12.36 32.65 -34.47
N PRO A 225 11.26 33.39 -34.68
CA PRO A 225 10.44 33.95 -33.61
C PRO A 225 9.32 33.06 -33.04
N ASP A 226 8.99 31.90 -33.62
CA ASP A 226 7.68 31.28 -33.37
C ASP A 226 7.73 29.85 -32.81
N LYS A 227 8.34 29.70 -31.63
CA LYS A 227 8.48 28.42 -30.92
C LYS A 227 7.26 28.12 -30.04
N ASP A 228 6.56 29.16 -29.63
CA ASP A 228 5.50 29.09 -28.62
C ASP A 228 4.18 28.53 -29.19
N GLN A 229 3.91 28.77 -30.48
CA GLN A 229 2.73 28.22 -31.17
C GLN A 229 2.78 26.70 -31.31
N PHE A 230 3.96 26.13 -31.61
CA PHE A 230 4.14 24.68 -31.74
C PHE A 230 3.89 23.94 -30.41
N PHE A 231 4.39 24.48 -29.29
CA PHE A 231 4.17 23.88 -27.97
C PHE A 231 2.75 24.07 -27.43
N ALA A 232 2.02 25.09 -27.90
CA ALA A 232 0.62 25.29 -27.55
C ALA A 232 -0.29 24.24 -28.23
N ASP A 233 -0.04 23.96 -29.51
CA ASP A 233 -0.86 23.02 -30.31
C ASP A 233 -0.64 21.55 -29.91
N ALA A 234 0.62 21.20 -29.59
CA ALA A 234 0.96 19.89 -29.00
C ALA A 234 0.35 19.68 -27.60
N ARG A 235 0.14 20.76 -26.84
CA ARG A 235 -0.47 20.69 -25.49
C ARG A 235 -1.99 20.50 -25.57
N ALA A 236 -2.65 21.13 -26.54
CA ALA A 236 -4.10 21.00 -26.76
C ALA A 236 -4.52 19.61 -27.25
N THR A 237 -3.73 19.01 -28.14
CA THR A 237 -3.98 17.64 -28.66
C THR A 237 -3.83 16.56 -27.58
N LEU A 238 -2.87 16.71 -26.65
CA LEU A 238 -2.69 15.78 -25.53
C LEU A 238 -3.81 15.85 -24.48
N GLU A 239 -4.39 17.04 -24.23
CA GLU A 239 -5.51 17.19 -23.28
C GLU A 239 -6.82 16.54 -23.77
N ALA A 240 -7.03 16.49 -25.10
CA ALA A 240 -8.22 15.87 -25.69
C ALA A 240 -8.19 14.32 -25.63
N ASP A 241 -7.03 13.69 -25.84
CA ASP A 241 -6.86 12.24 -25.74
C ASP A 241 -6.93 11.73 -24.27
N GLU A 242 -6.49 12.56 -23.32
CA GLU A 242 -6.56 12.27 -21.88
C GLU A 242 -8.03 12.22 -21.40
N PHE A 243 -8.92 13.08 -21.91
CA PHE A 243 -10.31 13.16 -21.45
C PHE A 243 -11.19 11.96 -21.88
N ASN A 244 -10.98 11.39 -23.08
CA ASN A 244 -11.82 10.30 -23.60
C ASN A 244 -11.42 8.90 -23.09
N THR A 245 -10.15 8.71 -22.75
CA THR A 245 -9.63 7.42 -22.26
C THR A 245 -9.97 7.20 -20.78
N PHE A 246 -10.05 8.29 -20.01
CA PHE A 246 -10.22 8.30 -18.56
C PHE A 246 -11.55 7.76 -18.00
N PRO A 247 -12.74 8.06 -18.54
CA PRO A 247 -13.99 7.63 -17.93
C PRO A 247 -14.19 6.11 -18.07
N ILE A 248 -13.87 5.53 -19.23
CA ILE A 248 -14.17 4.11 -19.49
C ILE A 248 -13.22 3.19 -18.70
N GLN A 249 -11.92 3.54 -18.63
CA GLN A 249 -10.94 2.71 -17.94
C GLN A 249 -11.09 2.74 -16.40
N ASN A 250 -11.61 3.84 -15.84
CA ASN A 250 -11.83 3.99 -14.39
C ASN A 250 -13.20 3.47 -13.94
N VAL A 251 -14.24 3.55 -14.79
CA VAL A 251 -15.60 3.11 -14.43
C VAL A 251 -15.75 1.58 -14.54
N LEU A 252 -15.11 0.94 -15.53
CA LEU A 252 -15.19 -0.50 -15.72
C LEU A 252 -14.81 -1.33 -14.47
N PRO A 253 -13.68 -1.07 -13.78
CA PRO A 253 -13.30 -1.87 -12.61
C PRO A 253 -14.19 -1.61 -11.39
N LEU A 254 -14.80 -0.43 -11.25
CA LEU A 254 -15.79 -0.15 -10.21
C LEU A 254 -17.08 -0.97 -10.44
N VAL A 255 -17.54 -1.04 -11.69
CA VAL A 255 -18.71 -1.86 -12.07
C VAL A 255 -18.42 -3.34 -11.84
N VAL A 256 -17.24 -3.83 -12.23
CA VAL A 256 -16.81 -5.22 -11.98
C VAL A 256 -16.78 -5.52 -10.48
N CYS A 257 -16.23 -4.61 -9.66
CA CYS A 257 -16.15 -4.79 -8.22
C CYS A 257 -17.55 -4.84 -7.57
N TRP A 258 -18.47 -3.98 -8.02
CA TRP A 258 -19.86 -3.96 -7.56
C TRP A 258 -20.61 -5.26 -7.90
N VAL A 259 -20.43 -5.77 -9.12
CA VAL A 259 -21.03 -7.05 -9.58
C VAL A 259 -20.50 -8.23 -8.77
N VAL A 260 -19.19 -8.27 -8.48
CA VAL A 260 -18.60 -9.32 -7.63
C VAL A 260 -19.19 -9.26 -6.21
N GLY A 261 -19.36 -8.07 -5.64
CA GLY A 261 -20.01 -7.88 -4.33
C GLY A 261 -21.45 -8.41 -4.28
N LEU A 262 -22.23 -8.18 -5.34
CA LEU A 262 -23.59 -8.73 -5.47
C LEU A 262 -23.61 -10.25 -5.59
N LEU A 263 -22.69 -10.83 -6.36
CA LEU A 263 -22.58 -12.28 -6.53
C LEU A 263 -22.17 -12.97 -5.23
N LEU A 264 -21.25 -12.39 -4.46
CA LEU A 264 -20.85 -12.90 -3.15
C LEU A 264 -22.00 -12.86 -2.13
N LYS A 265 -22.83 -11.80 -2.16
CA LYS A 265 -24.02 -11.70 -1.29
C LYS A 265 -25.09 -12.73 -1.64
N LYS A 266 -25.20 -13.11 -2.92
CA LYS A 266 -26.18 -14.07 -3.42
C LYS A 266 -25.75 -15.54 -3.22
N TYR A 267 -24.45 -15.83 -3.26
CA TYR A 267 -23.92 -17.19 -3.19
C TYR A 267 -23.09 -17.43 -1.91
N ASN A 268 -23.74 -17.86 -0.82
CA ASN A 268 -23.10 -18.23 0.44
C ASN A 268 -22.48 -19.66 0.41
N ARG A 269 -21.88 -20.06 -0.71
CA ARG A 269 -21.31 -21.42 -0.92
C ARG A 269 -19.80 -21.32 -1.18
N THR A 270 -19.02 -21.96 -0.32
CA THR A 270 -17.55 -21.93 -0.30
C THR A 270 -16.89 -22.43 -1.60
N SER A 271 -17.54 -23.34 -2.34
CA SER A 271 -17.03 -23.86 -3.63
C SER A 271 -17.17 -22.86 -4.79
N VAL A 272 -18.26 -22.11 -4.85
CA VAL A 272 -18.49 -21.08 -5.88
C VAL A 272 -17.46 -19.95 -5.75
N LEU A 273 -17.02 -19.68 -4.53
CA LEU A 273 -15.99 -18.68 -4.23
C LEU A 273 -14.62 -19.07 -4.82
N VAL A 274 -14.26 -20.35 -4.82
CA VAL A 274 -13.00 -20.84 -5.41
C VAL A 274 -12.99 -20.66 -6.93
N PHE A 275 -14.13 -20.89 -7.59
CA PHE A 275 -14.27 -20.63 -9.02
C PHE A 275 -14.20 -19.13 -9.35
N ILE A 276 -14.83 -18.28 -8.54
CA ILE A 276 -14.73 -16.82 -8.69
C ILE A 276 -13.28 -16.36 -8.46
N LEU A 277 -12.55 -16.91 -7.48
CA LEU A 277 -11.14 -16.61 -7.25
C LEU A 277 -10.26 -16.95 -8.45
N ALA A 278 -10.37 -18.19 -8.96
CA ALA A 278 -9.62 -18.63 -10.13
C ALA A 278 -9.93 -17.77 -11.36
N PHE A 279 -11.20 -17.41 -11.54
CA PHE A 279 -11.63 -16.53 -12.63
C PHE A 279 -11.11 -15.10 -12.48
N THR A 280 -11.17 -14.51 -11.28
CA THR A 280 -10.65 -13.15 -11.05
C THR A 280 -9.13 -13.05 -11.18
N ILE A 281 -8.39 -14.05 -10.71
CA ILE A 281 -6.93 -14.11 -10.86
C ILE A 281 -6.56 -14.34 -12.32
N GLY A 282 -7.27 -15.23 -13.02
CA GLY A 282 -7.11 -15.47 -14.45
C GLY A 282 -7.41 -14.22 -15.28
N LEU A 283 -8.54 -13.56 -15.03
CA LEU A 283 -8.96 -12.37 -15.77
C LEU A 283 -8.04 -11.17 -15.49
N SER A 284 -7.59 -10.98 -14.24
CA SER A 284 -6.64 -9.90 -13.92
C SER A 284 -5.25 -10.14 -14.51
N ALA A 285 -4.76 -11.38 -14.51
CA ALA A 285 -3.52 -11.75 -15.18
C ALA A 285 -3.62 -11.59 -16.71
N MET A 286 -4.75 -11.98 -17.31
CA MET A 286 -5.00 -11.79 -18.74
C MET A 286 -5.11 -10.31 -19.11
N CYS A 287 -5.84 -9.50 -18.34
CA CYS A 287 -5.97 -8.07 -18.60
C CYS A 287 -4.63 -7.34 -18.44
N MET A 288 -3.84 -7.64 -17.41
CA MET A 288 -2.50 -7.04 -17.27
C MET A 288 -1.53 -7.52 -18.36
N GLY A 289 -1.61 -8.80 -18.75
CA GLY A 289 -0.84 -9.33 -19.87
C GLY A 289 -1.22 -8.68 -21.20
N TYR A 290 -2.51 -8.48 -21.44
CA TYR A 290 -3.04 -7.86 -22.66
C TYR A 290 -2.69 -6.38 -22.74
N VAL A 291 -2.91 -5.62 -21.67
CA VAL A 291 -2.53 -4.19 -21.62
C VAL A 291 -1.03 -4.05 -21.78
N GLY A 292 -0.23 -4.86 -21.08
CA GLY A 292 1.24 -4.83 -21.19
C GLY A 292 1.76 -5.19 -22.58
N ALA A 293 1.17 -6.20 -23.23
CA ALA A 293 1.51 -6.57 -24.61
C ALA A 293 1.08 -5.48 -25.60
N MET A 294 -0.09 -4.87 -25.39
CA MET A 294 -0.63 -3.84 -26.26
C MET A 294 0.13 -2.51 -26.14
N THR A 295 0.59 -2.14 -24.93
CA THR A 295 1.48 -0.98 -24.74
C THR A 295 2.84 -1.25 -25.37
N ALA A 296 3.44 -2.42 -25.12
CA ALA A 296 4.73 -2.79 -25.70
C ALA A 296 4.69 -2.81 -27.23
N TRP A 297 3.61 -3.33 -27.82
CA TRP A 297 3.40 -3.36 -29.26
C TRP A 297 3.22 -1.96 -29.86
N ARG A 298 2.47 -1.09 -29.17
CA ARG A 298 2.24 0.29 -29.60
C ARG A 298 3.51 1.14 -29.52
N ASP A 299 4.35 0.91 -28.50
CA ASP A 299 5.64 1.59 -28.33
C ASP A 299 6.67 1.11 -29.36
N PHE A 300 6.65 -0.18 -29.73
CA PHE A 300 7.51 -0.75 -30.77
C PHE A 300 7.21 -0.17 -32.17
N ILE A 301 5.93 0.08 -32.48
CA ILE A 301 5.52 0.66 -33.77
C ILE A 301 5.81 2.18 -33.82
N LYS A 302 5.74 2.88 -32.68
CA LYS A 302 5.96 4.33 -32.62
C LYS A 302 7.42 4.73 -32.37
N GLY A 303 8.33 3.77 -32.13
CA GLY A 303 9.74 4.04 -31.84
C GLY A 303 9.97 4.83 -30.55
N GLY A 304 9.03 4.78 -29.60
CA GLY A 304 9.06 5.58 -28.38
C GLY A 304 9.88 4.94 -27.26
N ASP A 305 10.62 5.77 -26.52
CA ASP A 305 11.41 5.36 -25.35
C ASP A 305 10.55 4.64 -24.29
N LEU A 306 11.02 3.47 -23.84
CA LEU A 306 10.32 2.53 -22.94
C LEU A 306 10.18 3.00 -21.47
N GLY A 307 10.06 4.31 -21.24
CA GLY A 307 9.52 4.86 -20.00
C GLY A 307 10.30 4.56 -18.71
N PHE A 308 11.60 4.30 -18.77
CA PHE A 308 12.45 4.34 -17.58
C PHE A 308 12.87 5.78 -17.29
N SER A 309 11.94 6.57 -16.78
CA SER A 309 12.25 7.87 -16.18
C SER A 309 13.24 7.65 -15.05
N SER A 310 14.41 8.27 -15.14
CA SER A 310 15.48 8.06 -14.15
C SER A 310 15.11 8.70 -12.81
N VAL A 311 14.98 7.89 -11.76
CA VAL A 311 14.79 8.32 -10.36
C VAL A 311 15.97 9.16 -9.84
N CYS A 312 17.13 9.10 -10.49
CA CYS A 312 18.31 9.93 -10.18
C CYS A 312 18.41 11.19 -11.08
N ALA A 313 17.28 11.84 -11.42
CA ALA A 313 17.28 13.21 -11.94
C ALA A 313 17.37 14.20 -10.76
N ALA A 314 18.55 14.28 -10.15
CA ALA A 314 18.89 15.42 -9.32
C ALA A 314 19.51 16.47 -10.26
N GLU A 315 18.79 17.58 -10.44
CA GLU A 315 19.29 18.77 -11.12
C GLU A 315 20.48 19.36 -10.33
N PRO A 316 21.53 19.84 -11.03
CA PRO A 316 22.70 20.45 -10.40
C PRO A 316 22.42 21.82 -9.78
#